data_AF-A0A954RVT6-F1
#
_entry.id   AF-A0A954RVT6-F1
#
_cell.length_a   1.000
_cell.length_b   1.000
_cell.length_c   1.000
_cell.angle_alpha   90.00
_cell.angle_beta   90.00
_cell.angle_gamma   90.00
#
_symmetry.space_group_name_H-M   'P 1'
#
loop_
_entity.id
_entity.type
_entity.pdbx_description
1 polymer ?
#
loop_
_entity_poly.entity_id
_entity_poly.type
_entity_poly.pdbx_seq_one_letter_code
_entity_poly.pdbx_strand_id
1 'polypeptide(L)'
;MATASGIRAGRAFVELFVDDSRLVRGLRRAQAKLKAFGRSVSQMGRQLLTAGTLAATPFALSARTFANFESQMARVKALTGATGDDFARLETAAKSLGATTVFSASQAAEAMSYFALAGFD
;
A
#
# COMPACT_ATOMS: atom_id res chain seq x y z
N MET A 1 -20.81 71.97 55.47
CA MET A 1 -19.57 71.54 56.14
C MET A 1 -19.04 70.32 55.39
N ALA A 2 -17.82 70.40 54.88
CA ALA A 2 -17.18 69.34 54.10
C ALA A 2 -16.37 68.41 55.02
N THR A 3 -16.48 67.09 54.81
CA THR A 3 -15.54 66.10 55.35
C THR A 3 -15.22 65.09 54.26
N ALA A 4 -14.18 65.39 53.49
CA ALA A 4 -13.52 64.44 52.61
C ALA A 4 -12.32 63.85 53.37
N SER A 5 -12.50 62.67 53.96
CA SER A 5 -11.40 61.95 54.61
C SER A 5 -11.25 60.55 54.04
N GLY A 6 -10.22 60.39 53.21
CA GLY A 6 -9.51 59.12 53.04
C GLY A 6 -10.12 58.13 52.07
N ILE A 7 -9.91 58.33 50.76
CA ILE A 7 -9.96 57.22 49.81
C ILE A 7 -8.53 56.88 49.39
N ARG A 8 -7.93 55.91 50.09
CA ARG A 8 -6.68 55.26 49.66
C ARG A 8 -7.06 54.19 48.64
N ALA A 9 -7.03 54.55 47.36
CA ALA A 9 -7.30 53.61 46.27
C ALA A 9 -6.17 52.57 46.17
N GLY A 10 -6.50 51.32 46.50
CA GLY A 10 -5.63 50.17 46.26
C GLY A 10 -5.44 49.91 44.76
N ARG A 11 -4.37 49.17 44.43
CA ARG A 11 -4.00 48.81 43.06
C ARG A 11 -5.00 47.78 42.52
N ALA A 12 -5.68 48.09 41.42
CA ALA A 12 -6.50 47.12 40.70
C ALA A 12 -5.69 46.52 39.54
N PHE A 13 -5.64 45.19 39.48
CA PHE A 13 -5.09 44.46 38.34
C PHE A 13 -6.26 43.85 37.55
N VAL A 14 -6.22 43.98 36.22
CA VAL A 14 -7.18 43.36 35.31
C VAL A 14 -6.48 42.20 34.63
N GLU A 15 -6.94 40.97 34.89
CA GLU A 15 -6.54 39.80 34.11
C GLU A 15 -7.57 39.54 33.01
N LEU A 16 -7.11 39.57 31.75
CA LEU A 16 -7.91 39.13 30.61
C LEU A 16 -7.85 37.61 30.52
N PHE A 17 -8.94 36.94 30.89
CA PHE A 17 -9.10 35.53 30.58
C PHE A 17 -9.54 35.38 29.11
N VAL A 18 -8.73 34.72 28.30
CA VAL A 18 -9.15 34.25 26.97
C VAL A 18 -10.11 33.08 27.17
N ASP A 19 -11.32 33.20 26.64
CA ASP A 19 -12.40 32.22 26.81
C ASP A 19 -12.15 31.00 25.90
N ASP A 20 -11.21 30.14 26.28
CA ASP A 20 -10.78 28.93 25.58
C ASP A 20 -11.95 27.97 25.27
N SER A 21 -13.04 28.10 26.03
CA SER A 21 -14.27 27.31 25.89
C SER A 21 -14.88 27.40 24.49
N ARG A 22 -14.76 28.55 23.81
CA ARG A 22 -15.28 28.77 22.45
C ARG A 22 -14.37 28.15 21.40
N LEU A 23 -13.06 28.30 21.58
CA LEU A 23 -12.04 27.70 20.72
C LEU A 23 -12.12 26.17 20.77
N VAL A 24 -12.19 25.58 21.96
CA VAL A 24 -12.33 24.13 22.16
C VAL A 24 -13.62 23.60 21.54
N ARG A 25 -14.74 24.32 21.65
CA ARG A 25 -16.01 23.95 20.97
C ARG A 25 -15.88 24.01 19.45
N GLY A 26 -15.19 25.02 18.92
CA GLY A 26 -14.89 25.15 17.49
C GLY A 26 -14.04 23.99 16.98
N LEU A 27 -12.95 23.68 17.68
CA LEU A 27 -12.04 22.58 17.37
C LEU A 27 -12.73 21.21 17.44
N ARG A 28 -13.57 20.98 18.46
CA ARG A 28 -14.37 19.73 18.56
C ARG A 28 -15.34 19.57 17.39
N ARG A 29 -15.99 20.64 16.94
CA ARG A 29 -16.86 20.63 15.74
C ARG A 29 -16.06 20.35 14.47
N ALA A 30 -14.89 20.96 14.32
CA ALA A 30 -13.99 20.70 13.19
C ALA A 30 -13.51 19.24 13.18
N GLN A 31 -13.10 18.71 14.35
CA GLN A 31 -12.71 17.32 14.51
C GLN A 31 -13.84 16.35 14.17
N ALA A 32 -15.08 16.67 14.55
CA ALA A 32 -16.25 15.85 14.20
C ALA A 32 -16.49 15.82 12.69
N LYS A 33 -16.38 16.97 12.01
CA LYS A 33 -16.50 17.06 10.55
C LYS A 33 -15.39 16.28 9.84
N LEU A 34 -14.14 16.42 10.28
CA LEU A 34 -12.99 15.69 9.73
C LEU A 34 -13.12 14.18 9.95
N LYS A 35 -13.59 13.74 11.12
CA LYS A 35 -13.87 12.32 11.39
C LYS A 35 -14.98 11.78 10.50
N ALA A 36 -16.05 12.55 10.27
CA ALA A 36 -17.14 12.16 9.38
C ALA A 36 -16.67 12.03 7.93
N PHE A 37 -15.90 13.01 7.44
CA PHE A 37 -15.28 12.97 6.12
C PHE A 37 -14.32 11.78 5.99
N GLY A 38 -13.42 11.58 6.95
CA GLY A 38 -12.48 10.47 6.94
C GLY A 38 -13.17 9.11 6.94
N ARG A 39 -14.29 8.97 7.68
CA ARG A 39 -15.13 7.77 7.65
C ARG A 39 -15.78 7.56 6.28
N SER A 40 -16.31 8.61 5.66
CA SER A 40 -16.92 8.55 4.34
C SER A 40 -15.91 8.14 3.26
N VAL A 41 -14.74 8.79 3.23
CA VAL A 41 -13.65 8.44 2.29
C VAL A 41 -13.16 7.02 2.54
N SER A 42 -12.95 6.62 3.79
CA SER A 42 -12.52 5.26 4.12
C SER A 42 -13.55 4.21 3.72
N GLN A 43 -14.85 4.51 3.86
CA GLN A 43 -15.92 3.61 3.47
C GLN A 43 -16.01 3.47 1.95
N MET A 44 -15.91 4.57 1.21
CA MET A 44 -15.85 4.55 -0.26
C MET A 44 -14.61 3.79 -0.74
N GLY A 45 -13.44 4.03 -0.14
CA GLY A 45 -12.21 3.31 -0.45
C GLY A 45 -12.33 1.81 -0.18
N ARG A 46 -12.94 1.41 0.94
CA ARG A 46 -13.22 0.00 1.24
C ARG A 46 -14.17 -0.62 0.23
N GLN A 47 -15.25 0.07 -0.15
CA GLN A 47 -16.21 -0.42 -1.14
C GLN A 47 -15.56 -0.58 -2.52
N LEU A 48 -14.76 0.39 -2.95
CA LEU A 48 -13.99 0.32 -4.19
C LEU A 48 -12.96 -0.82 -4.16
N LEU A 49 -12.24 -0.98 -3.05
CA LEU A 49 -11.34 -2.10 -2.88
C LEU A 49 -12.10 -3.42 -2.89
N THR A 50 -13.23 -3.58 -2.19
CA THR A 50 -13.99 -4.84 -2.18
C THR A 50 -14.65 -5.17 -3.51
N ALA A 51 -15.16 -4.17 -4.24
CA ALA A 51 -15.77 -4.38 -5.55
C ALA A 51 -14.68 -4.60 -6.62
N GLY A 52 -13.61 -3.81 -6.55
CA GLY A 52 -12.45 -3.89 -7.43
C GLY A 52 -11.65 -5.17 -7.23
N THR A 53 -11.48 -5.65 -5.99
CA THR A 53 -10.74 -6.88 -5.71
C THR A 53 -11.49 -8.10 -6.23
N LEU A 54 -12.82 -8.18 -6.12
CA LEU A 54 -13.59 -9.32 -6.62
C LEU A 54 -13.48 -9.46 -8.16
N ALA A 55 -13.63 -8.35 -8.88
CA ALA A 55 -13.48 -8.34 -10.34
C ALA A 55 -12.01 -8.52 -10.77
N ALA A 56 -11.06 -7.99 -9.99
CA ALA A 56 -9.64 -8.11 -10.28
C ALA A 56 -9.00 -9.41 -9.76
N THR A 57 -9.68 -10.22 -8.94
CA THR A 57 -9.08 -11.44 -8.35
C THR A 57 -8.51 -12.38 -9.40
N PRO A 58 -9.26 -12.74 -10.46
CA PRO A 58 -8.75 -13.59 -11.53
C PRO A 58 -7.53 -12.94 -12.21
N PHE A 59 -7.61 -11.65 -12.53
CA PHE A 59 -6.50 -10.91 -13.15
C PHE A 59 -5.26 -10.82 -12.25
N ALA A 60 -5.44 -10.59 -10.95
CA ALA A 60 -4.37 -10.53 -9.97
C ALA A 60 -3.71 -11.89 -9.77
N LEU A 61 -4.51 -12.97 -9.77
CA LEU A 61 -3.99 -14.34 -9.73
C LEU A 61 -3.22 -14.67 -11.01
N SER A 62 -3.78 -14.37 -12.19
CA SER A 62 -3.07 -14.54 -13.46
C SER A 62 -1.77 -13.74 -13.48
N ALA A 63 -1.81 -12.46 -13.13
CA ALA A 63 -0.63 -11.59 -13.08
C ALA A 63 0.44 -12.13 -12.12
N ARG A 64 0.04 -12.65 -10.94
CA ARG A 64 0.97 -13.32 -10.02
C ARG A 64 1.58 -14.58 -10.62
N THR A 65 0.79 -15.41 -11.30
CA THR A 65 1.29 -16.62 -11.97
C THR A 65 2.30 -16.27 -13.06
N PHE A 66 1.99 -15.27 -13.89
CA PHE A 66 2.93 -14.76 -14.91
C PHE A 66 4.20 -14.19 -14.27
N ALA A 67 4.07 -13.34 -13.26
CA ALA A 67 5.22 -12.76 -12.56
C ALA A 67 6.10 -13.84 -11.90
N ASN A 68 5.50 -14.87 -11.34
CA ASN A 68 6.23 -16.01 -10.77
C ASN A 68 6.97 -16.79 -11.85
N PHE A 69 6.34 -17.05 -13.02
CA PHE A 69 6.99 -17.70 -14.15
C PHE A 69 8.17 -16.88 -14.67
N GLU A 70 7.98 -15.57 -14.91
CA GLU A 70 9.03 -14.68 -15.37
C GLU A 70 10.19 -14.58 -14.37
N SER A 71 9.91 -14.57 -13.07
CA SER A 71 10.93 -14.59 -12.02
C SER A 71 11.81 -15.86 -12.09
N GLN A 72 11.20 -17.03 -12.29
CA GLN A 72 11.95 -18.27 -12.47
C GLN A 72 12.76 -18.26 -13.77
N MET A 73 12.18 -17.79 -14.88
CA MET A 73 12.90 -17.67 -16.14
C MET A 73 14.04 -16.64 -16.06
N ALA A 74 13.89 -15.56 -15.29
CA ALA A 74 14.96 -14.60 -15.04
C ALA A 74 16.14 -15.25 -14.28
N ARG A 75 15.86 -16.19 -13.37
CA ARG A 75 16.91 -17.01 -12.74
C ARG A 75 17.57 -17.93 -13.74
N VAL A 76 16.80 -18.66 -14.56
CA VAL A 76 17.37 -19.49 -15.65
C VAL A 76 18.30 -18.65 -16.51
N LYS A 77 17.85 -17.47 -16.96
CA LYS A 77 18.64 -16.52 -17.76
C LYS A 77 19.94 -16.12 -17.07
N ALA A 78 19.88 -15.82 -15.77
CA ALA A 78 21.03 -15.40 -14.99
C ALA A 78 22.03 -16.56 -14.79
N LEU A 79 21.54 -17.79 -14.73
CA LEU A 79 22.34 -18.98 -14.48
C LEU A 79 22.98 -19.53 -15.76
N THR A 80 22.23 -19.61 -16.86
CA THR A 80 22.72 -20.12 -18.15
C THR A 80 23.40 -19.04 -19.00
N GLY A 81 23.19 -17.76 -18.68
CA GLY A 81 23.66 -16.64 -19.50
C GLY A 81 22.98 -16.55 -20.88
N ALA A 82 21.94 -17.35 -21.16
CA ALA A 82 21.26 -17.35 -22.43
C ALA A 82 20.59 -15.99 -22.73
N THR A 83 20.72 -15.48 -23.95
CA THR A 83 20.11 -14.21 -24.36
C THR A 83 19.47 -14.34 -25.75
N GLY A 84 18.63 -13.36 -26.12
CA GLY A 84 17.98 -13.34 -27.43
C GLY A 84 17.17 -14.60 -27.72
N ASP A 85 17.45 -15.22 -28.86
CA ASP A 85 16.71 -16.38 -29.38
C ASP A 85 16.89 -17.63 -28.51
N ASP A 86 18.05 -17.83 -27.90
CA ASP A 86 18.31 -19.01 -27.05
C ASP A 86 17.48 -18.94 -25.76
N PHE A 87 17.37 -17.76 -25.18
CA PHE A 87 16.46 -17.56 -24.04
C PHE A 87 14.99 -17.77 -24.44
N ALA A 88 14.59 -17.27 -25.62
CA ALA A 88 13.22 -17.48 -26.13
C ALA A 88 12.89 -18.96 -26.36
N ARG A 89 13.88 -19.78 -26.77
CA ARG A 89 13.74 -21.24 -26.87
C ARG A 89 13.54 -21.88 -25.51
N LEU A 90 14.34 -21.51 -24.50
CA LEU A 90 14.19 -22.02 -23.13
C LEU A 90 12.83 -21.65 -22.54
N GLU A 91 12.37 -20.42 -22.77
CA GLU A 91 11.05 -19.97 -22.32
C GLU A 91 9.92 -20.74 -23.02
N THR A 92 10.03 -20.95 -24.33
CA THR A 92 9.08 -21.74 -25.10
C THR A 92 9.06 -23.20 -24.65
N ALA A 93 10.23 -23.78 -24.37
CA ALA A 93 10.33 -25.13 -23.83
C ALA A 93 9.65 -25.23 -22.45
N ALA A 94 9.90 -24.29 -21.54
CA ALA A 94 9.26 -24.27 -20.22
C ALA A 94 7.73 -24.16 -20.33
N LYS A 95 7.23 -23.31 -21.24
CA LYS A 95 5.79 -23.19 -21.54
C LYS A 95 5.22 -24.46 -22.15
N SER A 96 5.92 -25.07 -23.12
CA SER A 96 5.50 -26.31 -23.76
C SER A 96 5.42 -27.46 -22.75
N LEU A 97 6.43 -27.62 -21.90
CA LEU A 97 6.43 -28.59 -20.81
C LEU A 97 5.28 -28.33 -19.83
N GLY A 98 5.03 -27.05 -19.52
CA GLY A 98 3.90 -26.63 -18.70
C GLY A 98 2.52 -26.95 -19.30
N ALA A 99 2.43 -27.04 -20.63
CA ALA A 99 1.19 -27.29 -21.36
C ALA A 99 0.97 -28.79 -21.65
N THR A 100 2.04 -29.55 -21.86
CA THR A 100 1.97 -30.97 -22.26
C THR A 100 2.16 -31.95 -21.11
N THR A 101 2.56 -31.50 -19.93
CA THR A 101 2.80 -32.35 -18.75
C THR A 101 1.91 -31.96 -17.57
N VAL A 102 2.02 -32.70 -16.46
CA VAL A 102 1.31 -32.41 -15.20
C VAL A 102 1.92 -31.25 -14.41
N PHE A 103 3.10 -30.79 -14.81
CA PHE A 103 3.82 -29.72 -14.11
C PHE A 103 3.47 -28.36 -14.72
N SER A 104 3.46 -27.32 -13.90
CA SER A 104 3.31 -25.94 -14.39
C SER A 104 4.57 -25.44 -15.09
N ALA A 105 4.42 -24.47 -15.98
CA ALA A 105 5.56 -23.83 -16.64
C ALA A 105 6.59 -23.25 -15.64
N SER A 106 6.12 -22.72 -14.50
CA SER A 106 7.00 -22.21 -13.44
C SER A 106 7.81 -23.32 -12.76
N GLN A 107 7.23 -24.51 -12.58
CA GLN A 107 7.95 -25.68 -12.05
C GLN A 107 8.98 -26.21 -13.05
N ALA A 108 8.67 -26.18 -14.35
CA ALA A 108 9.63 -26.53 -15.39
C ALA A 108 10.80 -25.53 -15.42
N ALA A 109 10.53 -24.22 -15.34
CA ALA A 109 11.56 -23.18 -15.27
C ALA A 109 12.43 -23.28 -14.00
N GLU A 110 11.83 -23.63 -12.87
CA GLU A 110 12.56 -23.89 -11.63
C GLU A 110 13.49 -25.11 -11.78
N ALA A 111 13.02 -26.20 -12.39
CA ALA A 111 13.87 -27.35 -12.71
C ALA A 111 15.02 -26.96 -13.66
N MET A 112 14.76 -26.16 -14.70
CA MET A 112 15.80 -25.62 -15.59
C MET A 112 16.85 -24.82 -14.82
N SER A 113 16.44 -24.06 -13.80
CA SER A 113 17.37 -23.31 -12.95
C SER A 113 18.28 -24.26 -12.15
N TYR A 114 17.73 -25.36 -11.64
CA TYR A 114 18.53 -26.39 -10.95
C TYR A 114 19.49 -27.11 -11.90
N PHE A 115 19.09 -27.38 -13.14
CA PHE A 115 19.98 -27.98 -14.16
C PHE A 115 21.12 -27.03 -14.54
N ALA A 116 20.82 -25.74 -14.74
CA ALA A 116 21.82 -24.72 -15.00
C ALA A 116 22.83 -24.60 -13.84
N LEU A 117 22.35 -24.63 -12.60
CA LEU A 117 23.22 -24.67 -11.40
C LEU A 117 24.10 -25.91 -11.33
N ALA A 118 23.62 -27.05 -11.84
CA ALA A 118 24.38 -28.29 -11.92
C ALA A 118 25.38 -28.32 -13.09
N GLY A 119 25.44 -27.27 -13.91
CA GLY A 119 26.37 -27.14 -15.02
C GLY A 119 25.92 -27.81 -16.32
N PHE A 120 24.63 -28.12 -16.44
CA PHE A 120 24.03 -28.58 -17.69
C PHE A 120 23.47 -27.36 -18.45
N ASP A 121 24.22 -26.87 -19.44
CA ASP A 121 23.81 -25.83 -20.40
C ASP A 121 23.21 -26.44 -21.68
#